data_AF-A0A9I9ELT5-F1
#
_entry.id   AF-A0A9I9ELT5-F1
#
_cell.length_a   1.000
_cell.length_b   1.000
_cell.length_c   1.000
_cell.angle_alpha   90.00
_cell.angle_beta   90.00
_cell.angle_gamma   90.00
#
_symmetry.space_group_name_H-M   'P 1'
#
loop_
_entity.id
_entity.type
_entity.pdbx_description
1 polymer ?
#
loop_
_entity_poly.entity_id
_entity_poly.type
_entity_poly.pdbx_seq_one_letter_code
_entity_poly.pdbx_strand_id
1 'polypeptide(L)'
;ADQNTTINDFVRHTCNRTHELKNLCLSQISSEPRNDLKSNLTGLLMIFVNHSISDFKNDISFLEKEINSNKISRDTKDMLEDCLQNFQIGSVNLQETMEILQTKTGYNAEHLPVTNVVNLAIECFDDFEG
;
A
#
# COMPACT_ATOMS: atom_id res chain seq x y z
N ALA A 1 7.34 30.99 11.60
CA ALA A 1 6.01 30.41 11.35
C ALA A 1 6.25 28.92 11.20
N ASP A 2 6.12 28.22 12.32
CA ASP A 2 6.53 26.83 12.45
C ASP A 2 5.56 25.91 11.70
N GLN A 3 6.11 25.00 10.90
CA GLN A 3 5.41 24.00 10.09
C GLN A 3 4.79 22.89 10.96
N ASN A 4 3.93 23.24 11.91
CA ASN A 4 3.36 22.26 12.83
C ASN A 4 1.83 22.16 12.70
N THR A 5 1.41 20.93 12.38
CA THR A 5 0.06 20.33 12.47
C THR A 5 -0.88 20.41 11.25
N THR A 6 -0.56 19.64 10.20
CA THR A 6 -1.49 19.26 9.12
C THR A 6 -2.46 18.12 9.51
N ILE A 7 -2.40 17.64 10.76
CA ILE A 7 -3.37 16.67 11.30
C ILE A 7 -4.54 17.46 11.87
N ASN A 8 -5.61 17.58 11.08
CA ASN A 8 -6.89 18.08 11.56
C ASN A 8 -7.64 16.99 12.36
N ASP A 9 -8.72 17.36 13.04
CA ASP A 9 -9.51 16.43 13.84
C ASP A 9 -10.12 15.28 13.01
N PHE A 10 -10.42 15.54 11.74
CA PHE A 10 -10.90 14.51 10.81
C PHE A 10 -9.86 13.42 10.56
N VAL A 11 -8.60 13.79 10.30
CA VAL A 11 -7.48 12.85 10.15
C VAL A 11 -7.26 12.08 11.44
N ARG A 12 -7.26 12.76 12.59
CA ARG A 12 -7.08 12.11 13.90
C ARG A 12 -8.17 11.11 14.19
N HIS A 13 -9.43 11.47 13.94
CA HIS A 13 -10.57 10.58 14.13
C HIS A 13 -10.49 9.37 13.20
N THR A 14 -10.13 9.58 11.93
CA THR A 14 -9.96 8.51 10.95
C THR A 14 -8.87 7.53 11.37
N CYS A 15 -7.67 8.03 11.71
CA CYS A 15 -6.56 7.17 12.14
C CYS A 15 -6.79 6.50 13.50
N ASN A 16 -7.64 7.04 14.38
CA ASN A 16 -8.00 6.34 15.61
C ASN A 16 -8.75 5.02 15.33
N ARG A 17 -9.39 4.88 14.17
CA ARG A 17 -10.12 3.65 13.78
C ARG A 17 -9.22 2.55 13.24
N THR A 18 -7.93 2.82 13.00
CA THR A 18 -6.97 1.81 12.53
C THR A 18 -6.26 1.09 13.70
N HIS A 19 -6.70 1.34 14.94
CA HIS A 19 -6.22 0.69 16.16
C HIS A 19 -4.68 0.72 16.29
N GLU A 20 -4.03 -0.44 16.19
CA GLU A 20 -2.58 -0.60 16.33
C GLU A 20 -1.81 0.16 15.25
N LEU A 21 -2.41 0.39 14.09
CA LEU A 21 -1.82 1.13 12.97
C LEU A 21 -2.05 2.64 13.04
N LYS A 22 -2.57 3.17 14.16
CA LYS A 22 -2.85 4.61 14.31
C LYS A 22 -1.64 5.49 14.02
N ASN A 23 -0.49 5.16 14.62
CA ASN A 23 0.71 5.98 14.47
C ASN A 23 1.27 5.92 13.05
N LEU A 24 1.19 4.75 12.41
CA LEU A 24 1.53 4.59 11.00
C LEU A 24 0.61 5.45 10.12
N CYS A 25 -0.70 5.39 10.35
CA CYS A 25 -1.69 6.20 9.64
C CYS A 25 -1.39 7.71 9.75
N LEU A 26 -1.13 8.20 10.96
CA LEU A 26 -0.80 9.61 11.19
C LEU A 26 0.52 10.01 10.52
N SER A 27 1.53 9.15 10.56
CA SER A 27 2.83 9.40 9.93
C SER A 27 2.70 9.52 8.41
N GLN A 28 2.02 8.57 7.77
CA GLN A 28 1.81 8.55 6.32
C GLN A 28 1.03 9.78 5.83
N ILE A 29 -0.06 10.15 6.52
CA ILE A 29 -0.82 11.36 6.17
C ILE A 29 0.00 12.63 6.43
N SER A 30 0.87 12.64 7.45
CA SER A 30 1.74 13.78 7.73
C SER A 30 2.81 13.97 6.66
N SER A 31 3.33 12.89 6.08
CA SER A 31 4.33 12.96 4.99
C SER A 31 3.77 13.40 3.64
N GLU A 32 2.46 13.33 3.41
CA GLU A 32 1.86 13.82 2.17
C GLU A 32 1.85 15.37 2.12
N PRO A 33 2.49 16.03 1.14
CA PRO A 33 2.47 17.48 1.03
C PRO A 33 1.14 18.07 0.55
N ARG A 34 0.30 17.31 -0.16
CA ARG A 34 -0.99 17.76 -0.70
C ARG A 34 -2.06 17.86 0.39
N ASN A 35 -2.36 19.10 0.80
CA ASN A 35 -3.35 19.38 1.84
C ASN A 35 -4.79 19.13 1.38
N ASP A 36 -5.06 19.25 0.08
CA ASP A 36 -6.39 19.02 -0.52
C ASP A 36 -6.88 17.58 -0.29
N LEU A 37 -5.97 16.59 -0.28
CA LEU A 37 -6.28 15.20 -0.02
C LEU A 37 -6.64 14.89 1.45
N LYS A 38 -6.38 15.82 2.39
CA LYS A 38 -6.54 15.57 3.84
C LYS A 38 -7.90 15.99 4.38
N SER A 39 -8.82 16.34 3.48
CA SER A 39 -10.13 16.90 3.80
C SER A 39 -11.27 15.88 3.78
N ASN A 40 -11.07 14.70 3.19
CA ASN A 40 -12.11 13.67 3.08
C ASN A 40 -11.52 12.25 2.99
N LEU A 41 -12.37 11.23 3.12
CA LEU A 41 -11.95 9.82 3.15
C LEU A 41 -11.34 9.35 1.83
N THR A 42 -11.86 9.80 0.68
CA THR A 42 -11.30 9.47 -0.63
C THR A 42 -9.86 9.96 -0.75
N GLY A 43 -9.59 11.20 -0.36
CA GLY A 43 -8.26 11.77 -0.39
C GLY A 43 -7.30 11.06 0.58
N LEU A 44 -7.76 10.71 1.80
CA LEU A 44 -6.94 9.91 2.72
C LEU A 44 -6.63 8.53 2.15
N LEU A 45 -7.60 7.86 1.52
CA LEU A 45 -7.37 6.57 0.86
C LEU A 45 -6.38 6.70 -0.31
N MET A 46 -6.46 7.76 -1.11
CA MET A 46 -5.48 8.03 -2.17
C MET A 46 -4.06 8.18 -1.62
N ILE A 47 -3.89 8.81 -0.46
CA ILE A 47 -2.57 8.90 0.20
C ILE A 47 -2.03 7.49 0.46
N PHE A 48 -2.81 6.63 1.13
CA PHE A 48 -2.38 5.27 1.46
C PHE A 48 -2.12 4.42 0.21
N VAL A 49 -3.02 4.44 -0.78
CA VAL A 49 -2.82 3.70 -2.03
C VAL A 49 -1.55 4.17 -2.73
N ASN A 50 -1.26 5.47 -2.75
CA ASN A 50 -0.03 5.99 -3.35
C ASN A 50 1.23 5.49 -2.64
N HIS A 51 1.23 5.47 -1.30
CA HIS A 51 2.33 4.91 -0.53
C HIS A 51 2.50 3.42 -0.80
N SER A 52 1.41 2.63 -0.79
CA SER A 52 1.45 1.21 -1.11
C SER A 52 1.96 0.94 -2.52
N ILE A 53 1.64 1.77 -3.53
CA ILE A 53 2.23 1.66 -4.88
C ILE A 53 3.76 1.82 -4.83
N SER A 54 4.26 2.76 -4.04
CA SER A 54 5.70 2.98 -3.89
C SER A 54 6.37 1.80 -3.20
N ASP A 55 5.75 1.26 -2.15
CA ASP A 55 6.28 0.12 -1.40
C ASP A 55 6.33 -1.12 -2.30
N PHE A 56 5.23 -1.43 -3.00
CA PHE A 56 5.16 -2.55 -3.95
C PHE A 56 6.21 -2.44 -5.06
N LYS A 57 6.48 -1.24 -5.58
CA LYS A 57 7.55 -1.05 -6.59
C LYS A 57 8.95 -1.36 -6.03
N ASN A 58 9.20 -0.96 -4.79
CA ASN A 58 10.47 -1.25 -4.12
C ASN A 58 10.63 -2.75 -3.88
N ASP A 59 9.56 -3.41 -3.41
CA ASP A 59 9.56 -4.85 -3.13
C ASP A 59 9.73 -5.67 -4.42
N ILE A 60 9.01 -5.32 -5.49
CA ILE A 60 9.20 -5.93 -6.82
C ILE A 60 10.67 -5.81 -7.27
N SER A 61 11.25 -4.60 -7.16
CA SER A 61 12.65 -4.36 -7.56
C SER A 61 13.64 -5.18 -6.72
N PHE A 62 13.35 -5.36 -5.43
CA PHE A 62 14.14 -6.18 -4.53
C PHE A 62 14.06 -7.67 -4.91
N LEU A 63 12.84 -8.19 -5.12
CA LEU A 63 12.60 -9.58 -5.50
C LEU A 63 13.28 -9.92 -6.83
N GLU A 64 13.11 -9.08 -7.85
CA GLU A 64 13.77 -9.25 -9.15
C GLU A 64 15.30 -9.32 -9.01
N LYS A 65 15.89 -8.49 -8.15
CA LYS A 65 17.33 -8.51 -7.90
C LYS A 65 17.78 -9.80 -7.22
N GLU A 66 17.06 -10.27 -6.20
CA GLU A 66 17.42 -11.48 -5.45
C GLU A 66 17.25 -12.74 -6.30
N ILE A 67 16.16 -12.86 -7.07
CA ILE A 67 15.91 -13.96 -8.03
C ILE A 67 17.04 -14.07 -9.06
N ASN A 68 17.57 -12.93 -9.51
CA ASN A 68 18.67 -12.87 -10.48
C ASN A 68 20.07 -12.99 -9.86
N SER A 69 20.18 -13.07 -8.53
CA SER A 69 21.48 -12.95 -7.83
C SER A 69 22.38 -14.19 -7.92
N ASN A 70 21.90 -15.33 -8.42
CA ASN A 70 22.58 -16.65 -8.42
C ASN A 70 23.08 -17.12 -7.02
N LYS A 71 22.69 -16.44 -5.94
CA LYS A 71 23.16 -16.70 -4.56
C LYS A 71 22.18 -17.53 -3.73
N ILE A 72 20.99 -17.77 -4.25
CA ILE A 72 19.89 -18.44 -3.57
C ILE A 72 19.72 -19.88 -4.09
N SER A 73 19.12 -20.74 -3.27
CA SER A 73 18.77 -22.10 -3.70
C SER A 73 17.66 -22.06 -4.76
N ARG A 74 17.47 -23.17 -5.46
CA ARG A 74 16.35 -23.30 -6.41
C ARG A 74 15.00 -23.16 -5.70
N ASP A 75 14.81 -23.85 -4.59
CA ASP A 75 13.55 -23.82 -3.84
C ASP A 75 13.22 -22.40 -3.35
N THR A 76 14.22 -21.68 -2.82
CA THR A 76 14.05 -20.27 -2.42
C THR A 76 13.77 -19.36 -3.62
N LYS A 77 14.36 -19.67 -4.78
CA LYS A 77 14.09 -18.91 -6.00
C LYS A 77 12.64 -19.09 -6.46
N ASP A 78 12.15 -20.32 -6.46
CA ASP A 78 10.77 -20.63 -6.85
C ASP A 78 9.77 -19.90 -5.92
N MET A 79 10.00 -19.92 -4.59
CA MET A 79 9.22 -19.14 -3.62
C MET A 79 9.26 -17.62 -3.87
N LEU A 80 10.43 -17.07 -4.19
CA LEU A 80 10.56 -15.64 -4.51
C LEU A 80 9.88 -15.27 -5.83
N GLU A 81 9.84 -16.18 -6.81
CA GLU A 81 9.13 -15.99 -8.08
C GLU A 81 7.60 -15.96 -7.87
N ASP A 82 7.06 -16.81 -7.01
CA ASP A 82 5.64 -16.79 -6.63
C ASP A 82 5.29 -15.50 -5.87
N CYS A 83 6.14 -15.11 -4.90
CA CYS A 83 6.01 -13.82 -4.22
C CYS A 83 6.05 -12.64 -5.21
N LEU A 84 6.96 -12.64 -6.18
CA LEU A 84 7.06 -11.60 -7.20
C LEU A 84 5.76 -11.47 -8.00
N GLN A 85 5.13 -12.58 -8.38
CA GLN A 85 3.85 -12.57 -9.09
C GLN A 85 2.75 -11.91 -8.24
N ASN A 86 2.67 -12.27 -6.95
CA ASN A 86 1.69 -11.69 -6.03
C ASN A 86 1.87 -10.17 -5.87
N PHE A 87 3.10 -9.70 -5.72
CA PHE A 87 3.40 -8.27 -5.68
C PHE A 87 3.09 -7.58 -7.02
N GLN A 88 3.36 -8.20 -8.16
CA GLN A 88 3.01 -7.63 -9.47
C GLN A 88 1.49 -7.48 -9.63
N ILE A 89 0.70 -8.49 -9.25
CA ILE A 89 -0.77 -8.43 -9.27
C ILE A 89 -1.27 -7.34 -8.31
N GLY A 90 -0.74 -7.31 -7.08
CA GLY A 90 -1.12 -6.30 -6.10
C GLY A 90 -0.80 -4.87 -6.56
N SER A 91 0.34 -4.67 -7.25
CA SER A 91 0.69 -3.39 -7.87
C SER A 91 -0.33 -2.96 -8.92
N VAL A 92 -0.80 -3.87 -9.78
CA VAL A 92 -1.86 -3.57 -10.76
C VAL A 92 -3.15 -3.16 -10.04
N ASN A 93 -3.59 -3.93 -9.04
CA ASN A 93 -4.81 -3.62 -8.27
C ASN A 93 -4.72 -2.26 -7.56
N LEU A 94 -3.55 -1.89 -7.03
CA LEU A 94 -3.33 -0.58 -6.43
C LEU A 94 -3.42 0.55 -7.47
N GLN A 95 -2.87 0.35 -8.67
CA GLN A 95 -2.95 1.32 -9.77
C GLN A 95 -4.39 1.49 -10.25
N GLU A 96 -5.13 0.41 -10.45
CA GLU A 96 -6.55 0.45 -10.81
C GLU A 96 -7.39 1.14 -9.73
N THR A 97 -7.09 0.86 -8.45
CA THR A 97 -7.74 1.56 -7.34
C THR A 97 -7.47 3.06 -7.41
N MET A 98 -6.22 3.47 -7.64
CA MET A 98 -5.87 4.89 -7.78
C MET A 98 -6.65 5.55 -8.92
N GLU A 99 -6.75 4.89 -10.08
CA GLU A 99 -7.51 5.40 -11.22
C GLU A 99 -9.00 5.57 -10.86
N ILE A 100 -9.61 4.59 -10.19
CA ILE A 100 -11.01 4.67 -9.73
C ILE A 100 -11.21 5.85 -8.79
N LEU A 101 -10.33 6.03 -7.79
CA LEU A 101 -10.42 7.13 -6.82
C LEU A 101 -10.29 8.50 -7.47
N GLN A 102 -9.55 8.62 -8.57
CA GLN A 102 -9.34 9.87 -9.30
C GLN A 102 -10.48 10.19 -10.26
N THR A 103 -11.16 9.18 -10.81
CA THR A 103 -12.05 9.36 -11.97
C THR A 103 -13.53 9.07 -11.69
N LYS A 104 -13.84 8.27 -10.66
CA LYS A 104 -15.21 7.83 -10.38
C LYS A 104 -15.71 8.40 -9.05
N THR A 105 -16.95 8.86 -9.05
CA THR A 105 -17.68 9.24 -7.84
C THR A 105 -18.66 8.14 -7.43
N GLY A 106 -18.88 7.94 -6.13
CA GLY A 106 -19.88 6.98 -5.63
C GLY A 106 -19.51 5.51 -5.83
N TYR A 107 -18.21 5.19 -5.91
CA TYR A 107 -17.73 3.82 -5.93
C TYR A 107 -18.08 3.09 -4.62
N ASN A 108 -18.29 1.77 -4.69
CA ASN A 108 -18.34 0.93 -3.50
C ASN A 108 -16.90 0.62 -3.05
N ALA A 109 -16.53 1.05 -1.84
CA ALA A 109 -15.21 0.80 -1.29
C ALA A 109 -14.90 -0.70 -1.15
N GLU A 110 -15.91 -1.54 -0.93
CA GLU A 110 -15.76 -3.00 -0.82
C GLU A 110 -15.39 -3.67 -2.16
N HIS A 111 -15.69 -3.00 -3.28
CA HIS A 111 -15.36 -3.48 -4.62
C HIS A 111 -14.08 -2.88 -5.20
N LEU A 112 -13.34 -2.09 -4.41
CA LEU A 112 -12.06 -1.56 -4.87
C LEU A 112 -11.04 -2.70 -4.95
N PRO A 113 -10.24 -2.80 -6.04
CA PRO A 113 -9.24 -3.86 -6.17
C PRO A 113 -8.23 -3.93 -5.01
N VAL A 114 -7.98 -2.81 -4.31
CA VAL A 114 -7.12 -2.76 -3.12
C VAL A 114 -7.53 -3.72 -2.00
N THR A 115 -8.80 -4.14 -1.93
CA THR A 115 -9.28 -5.05 -0.87
C THR A 115 -8.61 -6.42 -0.92
N ASN A 116 -8.11 -6.86 -2.08
CA ASN A 116 -7.39 -8.13 -2.22
C ASN A 116 -5.86 -8.00 -2.05
N VAL A 117 -5.32 -6.78 -2.00
CA VAL A 117 -3.85 -6.55 -2.02
C VAL A 117 -3.17 -7.09 -0.76
N VAL A 118 -3.83 -7.00 0.39
CA VAL A 118 -3.29 -7.52 1.65
C VAL A 118 -3.14 -9.04 1.60
N ASN A 119 -4.11 -9.76 1.03
CA ASN A 119 -4.03 -11.22 0.90
C ASN A 119 -2.86 -11.63 0.00
N LEU A 120 -2.66 -10.94 -1.13
CA LEU A 120 -1.53 -11.20 -2.03
C LEU A 120 -0.18 -10.98 -1.32
N ALA A 121 -0.08 -9.94 -0.49
CA ALA A 121 1.12 -9.71 0.31
C ALA A 121 1.33 -10.82 1.36
N ILE A 122 0.26 -11.25 2.04
CA ILE A 122 0.31 -12.35 3.03
C ILE A 122 0.72 -13.67 2.35
N GLU A 123 0.14 -14.02 1.22
CA GLU A 123 0.46 -15.24 0.48
C GLU A 123 1.96 -15.32 0.13
N CYS A 124 2.60 -14.20 -0.20
CA CYS A 124 4.06 -14.17 -0.35
C CYS A 124 4.80 -14.56 0.94
N PHE A 125 4.36 -14.08 2.10
CA PHE A 125 5.04 -14.34 3.38
C PHE A 125 4.78 -15.76 3.90
N ASP A 126 3.59 -16.30 3.65
CA ASP A 126 3.21 -17.67 4.04
C ASP A 126 4.15 -18.71 3.39
N ASP A 127 4.63 -18.46 2.17
CA ASP A 127 5.60 -19.33 1.49
C ASP A 127 6.96 -19.43 2.22
N PHE A 128 7.27 -18.48 3.12
CA PHE A 128 8.48 -18.49 3.95
C PHE A 128 8.26 -18.99 5.38
N GLU A 129 7.01 -19.18 5.80
CA GLU A 129 6.67 -19.76 7.10
C GLU A 129 6.62 -21.29 7.01
N GLY A 130 7.77 -21.92 7.24
CA GLY A 130 7.93 -23.39 7.33
C GLY A 130 7.42 -24.00 8.63
#